data_AF-A0A6A7SD54-F1
#
_entry.id   AF-A0A6A7SD54-F1
#
_cell.length_a   1.000
_cell.length_b   1.000
_cell.length_c   1.000
_cell.angle_alpha   90.00
_cell.angle_beta   90.00
_cell.angle_gamma   90.00
#
_symmetry.space_group_name_H-M   'P 1'
#
loop_
_entity.id
_entity.type
_entity.pdbx_description
1 polymer ?
#
loop_
_entity_poly.entity_id
_entity_poly.type
_entity_poly.pdbx_seq_one_letter_code
_entity_poly.pdbx_strand_id
1 'polypeptide(L)'
;MPDEGKNNDMAGRSHGGASTDAGAIGARISEIAAHVGGKKALAARAGVSESHLYRYIAGASEPTAGRLVALARAGGVSVAWLATGEGALEVSGTVREAGPRYAAGEYTPIRAADTMPVLALSSAWLNAEGLCAEALVVVTASGDSMAPTVNEGDRLLVDTTRHDIGDDAVYVLRVDGALQPKRLQRDWSGGVWVRSDSLRYADQHVSGAALAALDVVGRVIWIARRV
;
A
#
# COMPACT_ATOMS: atom_id res chain seq x y z
N MET A 1 2.07 27.04 -60.09
CA MET A 1 3.26 26.65 -59.31
C MET A 1 3.59 27.75 -58.32
N PRO A 2 4.02 27.40 -57.10
CA PRO A 2 3.83 28.16 -55.87
C PRO A 2 5.03 29.04 -55.50
N ASP A 3 4.84 29.96 -54.56
CA ASP A 3 5.92 30.42 -53.67
C ASP A 3 5.38 30.53 -52.24
N GLU A 4 6.16 29.95 -51.32
CA GLU A 4 5.85 29.69 -49.92
C GLU A 4 6.31 30.86 -49.04
N GLY A 5 5.38 31.45 -48.29
CA GLY A 5 5.70 32.35 -47.18
C GLY A 5 5.34 31.72 -45.85
N LYS A 6 6.28 31.02 -45.21
CA LYS A 6 6.21 30.61 -43.79
C LYS A 6 6.91 31.65 -42.92
N ASN A 7 6.24 32.09 -41.85
CA ASN A 7 6.73 32.72 -40.59
C ASN A 7 5.50 33.44 -39.95
N ASN A 8 5.20 33.46 -38.66
CA ASN A 8 5.74 32.88 -37.45
C ASN A 8 4.64 33.01 -36.34
N ASP A 9 4.72 32.11 -35.38
CA ASP A 9 4.14 31.97 -34.05
C ASP A 9 3.40 33.11 -33.29
N MET A 10 2.46 32.61 -32.47
CA MET A 10 2.10 32.98 -31.09
C MET A 10 1.39 34.30 -30.80
N ALA A 11 0.09 34.20 -30.49
CA ALA A 11 -0.49 34.78 -29.27
C ALA A 11 -1.90 34.24 -28.98
N GLY A 12 -2.13 33.84 -27.73
CA GLY A 12 -3.43 34.03 -27.09
C GLY A 12 -4.36 32.83 -27.01
N ARG A 13 -4.12 31.92 -26.07
CA ARG A 13 -5.21 31.24 -25.36
C ARG A 13 -5.00 31.31 -23.86
N SER A 14 -5.71 32.26 -23.26
CA SER A 14 -6.00 32.36 -21.84
C SER A 14 -6.77 31.13 -21.35
N HIS A 15 -6.25 30.42 -20.36
CA HIS A 15 -7.00 29.65 -19.37
C HIS A 15 -6.27 29.95 -18.05
N GLY A 16 -6.87 30.67 -17.10
CA GLY A 16 -7.99 30.18 -16.29
C GLY A 16 -7.38 29.81 -14.93
N GLY A 17 -7.52 30.71 -13.96
CA GLY A 17 -6.76 30.69 -12.70
C GLY A 17 -7.07 29.51 -11.78
N ALA A 18 -6.05 29.06 -11.04
CA ALA A 18 -6.18 28.17 -9.90
C ALA A 18 -5.98 28.97 -8.60
N SER A 19 -7.08 29.49 -8.07
CA SER A 19 -7.27 29.82 -6.66
C SER A 19 -7.70 28.50 -5.96
N THR A 20 -7.32 28.06 -4.75
CA THR A 20 -6.69 28.64 -3.56
C THR A 20 -6.31 27.44 -2.65
N ASP A 21 -5.04 27.22 -2.32
CA ASP A 21 -4.56 25.99 -1.66
C ASP A 21 -4.41 26.12 -0.10
N ALA A 22 -4.48 27.35 0.43
CA ALA A 22 -4.22 27.63 1.84
C ALA A 22 -5.29 27.11 2.82
N GLY A 23 -6.55 26.92 2.38
CA GLY A 23 -7.60 26.31 3.21
C GLY A 23 -7.56 24.78 3.24
N ALA A 24 -6.93 24.17 2.23
CA ALA A 24 -6.90 22.73 2.05
C ALA A 24 -5.84 22.06 2.95
N ILE A 25 -4.72 22.74 3.20
CA ILE A 25 -3.64 22.24 4.07
C ILE A 25 -4.06 22.14 5.54
N GLY A 26 -4.87 23.08 6.03
CA GLY A 26 -5.34 23.08 7.42
C GLY A 26 -6.27 21.90 7.74
N ALA A 27 -7.09 21.49 6.78
CA ALA A 27 -7.94 20.30 6.87
C ALA A 27 -7.09 19.02 6.94
N ARG A 28 -6.08 18.90 6.07
CA ARG A 28 -5.14 17.76 6.08
C ARG A 28 -4.33 17.69 7.38
N ILE A 29 -3.91 18.83 7.93
CA ILE A 29 -3.24 18.89 9.25
C ILE A 29 -4.18 18.40 10.36
N SER A 30 -5.47 18.70 10.28
CA SER A 30 -6.47 18.21 11.24
C SER A 30 -6.73 16.71 11.11
N GLU A 31 -6.70 16.21 9.88
CA GLU A 31 -6.87 14.79 9.57
C GLU A 31 -5.71 13.94 10.12
N ILE A 32 -4.47 14.35 9.88
CA ILE A 32 -3.31 13.65 10.46
C ILE A 32 -3.30 13.75 11.99
N ALA A 33 -3.77 14.87 12.55
CA ALA A 33 -3.88 15.04 13.99
C ALA A 33 -4.84 14.01 14.62
N ALA A 34 -5.94 13.66 13.94
CA ALA A 34 -6.87 12.64 14.44
C ALA A 34 -6.20 11.25 14.53
N HIS A 35 -5.37 10.90 13.55
CA HIS A 35 -4.69 9.60 13.47
C HIS A 35 -3.58 9.42 14.51
N VAL A 36 -2.97 10.51 14.99
CA VAL A 36 -1.84 10.45 15.94
C VAL A 36 -2.22 10.73 17.40
N GLY A 37 -3.52 10.71 17.74
CA GLY A 37 -4.01 10.93 19.10
C GLY A 37 -4.33 12.39 19.45
N GLY A 38 -4.49 13.24 18.43
CA GLY A 38 -4.98 14.62 18.57
C GLY A 38 -3.96 15.69 18.20
N LYS A 39 -4.44 16.93 18.09
CA LYS A 39 -3.66 18.11 17.67
C LYS A 39 -2.47 18.39 18.60
N LYS A 40 -2.67 18.20 19.91
CA LYS A 40 -1.62 18.33 20.92
C LYS A 40 -0.50 17.28 20.76
N ALA A 41 -0.87 16.04 20.49
CA ALA A 41 0.09 14.96 20.24
C ALA A 41 0.89 15.20 18.96
N LEU A 42 0.24 15.67 17.89
CA LEU A 42 0.90 16.05 16.64
C LEU A 42 1.89 17.21 16.84
N ALA A 43 1.48 18.26 17.54
CA ALA A 43 2.31 19.43 17.84
C ALA A 43 3.60 19.03 18.59
N ALA A 44 3.45 18.24 19.65
CA ALA A 44 4.57 17.74 20.44
C ALA A 44 5.53 16.87 19.62
N ARG A 45 5.00 15.94 18.81
CA ARG A 45 5.79 15.06 17.94
C ARG A 45 6.50 15.81 16.82
N ALA A 46 5.89 16.87 16.29
CA ALA A 46 6.46 17.68 15.22
C ALA A 46 7.41 18.79 15.71
N GLY A 47 7.53 19.00 17.03
CA GLY A 47 8.31 20.10 17.59
C GLY A 47 7.74 21.49 17.27
N VAL A 48 6.42 21.60 17.11
CA VAL A 48 5.72 22.85 16.79
C VAL A 48 4.85 23.24 17.98
N SER A 49 4.76 24.54 18.32
CA SER A 49 3.84 24.98 19.38
C SER A 49 2.38 24.76 18.96
N GLU A 50 1.51 24.42 19.93
CA GLU A 50 0.09 24.21 19.68
C GLU A 50 -0.54 25.45 19.00
N SER A 51 -0.21 26.66 19.48
CA SER A 51 -0.68 27.90 18.87
C SER A 51 -0.28 28.04 17.39
N HIS A 52 0.92 27.59 16.99
CA HIS A 52 1.32 27.59 15.58
C HIS A 52 0.58 26.54 14.76
N LEU A 53 0.38 25.34 15.31
CA LEU A 53 -0.41 24.30 14.66
C LEU A 53 -1.86 24.76 14.41
N TYR A 54 -2.49 25.41 15.40
CA TYR A 54 -3.84 25.95 15.26
C TYR A 54 -3.92 27.07 14.21
N ARG A 55 -2.90 27.93 14.07
CA ARG A 55 -2.84 28.91 12.98
C ARG A 55 -2.76 28.26 11.61
N TYR A 56 -2.03 27.16 11.47
CA TYR A 56 -1.98 26.38 10.22
C TYR A 56 -3.35 25.75 9.89
N ILE A 57 -4.00 25.18 10.90
CA ILE A 57 -5.34 24.57 10.74
C ILE A 57 -6.38 25.62 10.33
N ALA A 58 -6.33 26.82 10.92
CA ALA A 58 -7.24 27.91 10.61
C ALA A 58 -6.92 28.63 9.28
N GLY A 59 -5.86 28.22 8.56
CA GLY A 59 -5.41 28.89 7.33
C GLY A 59 -4.84 30.29 7.54
N ALA A 60 -4.57 30.68 8.80
CA ALA A 60 -4.06 32.02 9.14
C ALA A 60 -2.56 32.19 8.80
N SER A 61 -1.85 31.09 8.54
CA SER A 61 -0.48 31.08 8.06
C SER A 61 -0.16 29.74 7.40
N GLU A 62 0.81 29.70 6.50
CA GLU A 62 1.29 28.45 5.92
C GLU A 62 2.51 27.90 6.68
N PRO A 63 2.63 26.56 6.81
CA PRO A 63 3.84 25.95 7.34
C PRO A 63 5.00 26.19 6.38
N THR A 64 6.11 26.71 6.89
CA THR A 64 7.40 26.69 6.15
C THR A 64 7.75 25.26 5.75
N ALA A 65 8.48 25.06 4.65
CA ALA A 65 8.87 23.74 4.16
C ALA A 65 9.43 22.81 5.27
N GLY A 66 10.31 23.32 6.14
CA GLY A 66 10.86 22.53 7.25
C GLY A 66 9.80 22.07 8.27
N ARG A 67 8.79 22.91 8.56
CA ARG A 67 7.67 22.57 9.46
C ARG A 67 6.68 21.64 8.78
N LEU A 68 6.47 21.79 7.48
CA LEU A 68 5.65 20.89 6.70
C LEU A 68 6.22 19.46 6.71
N VAL A 69 7.53 19.34 6.52
CA VAL A 69 8.26 18.06 6.63
C VAL A 69 8.15 17.48 8.05
N ALA A 70 8.29 18.31 9.08
CA ALA A 70 8.18 17.87 10.47
C ALA A 70 6.77 17.35 10.80
N LEU A 71 5.73 18.05 10.35
CA LEU A 71 4.33 17.64 10.50
C LEU A 71 4.02 16.36 9.73
N ALA A 72 4.50 16.24 8.49
CA ALA A 72 4.33 15.04 7.67
C ALA A 72 4.98 13.81 8.32
N ARG A 73 6.22 13.94 8.82
CA ARG A 73 6.90 12.87 9.55
C ARG A 73 6.20 12.50 10.85
N ALA A 74 5.76 13.50 11.62
CA ALA A 74 5.04 13.26 12.86
C ALA A 74 3.68 12.59 12.62
N GLY A 75 3.01 12.93 11.52
CA GLY A 75 1.74 12.35 11.08
C GLY A 75 1.87 11.00 10.38
N GLY A 76 3.08 10.60 9.97
CA GLY A 76 3.28 9.41 9.15
C GLY A 76 2.59 9.54 7.80
N VAL A 77 2.78 10.68 7.12
CA VAL A 77 2.25 10.96 5.78
C VAL A 77 3.33 11.54 4.88
N SER A 78 3.10 11.54 3.56
CA SER A 78 4.02 12.19 2.63
C SER A 78 3.89 13.72 2.69
N VAL A 79 5.00 14.42 2.45
CA VAL A 79 5.03 15.88 2.39
C VAL A 79 4.21 16.40 1.21
N ALA A 80 4.24 15.67 0.09
CA ALA A 80 3.47 15.99 -1.10
C ALA A 80 1.97 15.96 -0.81
N TRP A 81 1.47 14.88 -0.21
CA TRP A 81 0.07 14.79 0.20
C TRP A 81 -0.31 15.88 1.19
N LEU A 82 0.53 16.15 2.20
CA LEU A 82 0.22 17.20 3.17
C LEU A 82 0.17 18.59 2.49
N ALA A 83 1.08 18.84 1.55
CA ALA A 83 1.17 20.11 0.83
C ALA A 83 -0.03 20.32 -0.12
N THR A 84 -0.32 19.36 -0.98
CA THR A 84 -1.21 19.54 -2.15
C THR A 84 -2.48 18.70 -2.07
N GLY A 85 -2.54 17.71 -1.18
CA GLY A 85 -3.61 16.72 -1.13
C GLY A 85 -3.51 15.65 -2.22
N GLU A 86 -2.45 15.67 -3.04
CA GLU A 86 -2.23 14.70 -4.11
C GLU A 86 -1.31 13.55 -3.63
N GLY A 87 -1.65 12.32 -3.99
CA GLY A 87 -0.89 11.12 -3.66
C GLY A 87 -1.40 10.36 -2.42
N ALA A 88 -0.82 9.20 -2.14
CA ALA A 88 -1.25 8.34 -1.04
C ALA A 88 -0.79 8.84 0.34
N LEU A 89 -1.61 8.56 1.35
CA LEU A 89 -1.32 8.74 2.77
C LEU A 89 -0.26 7.71 3.23
N GLU A 90 1.02 7.98 3.00
CA GLU A 90 2.10 7.02 3.29
C GLU A 90 2.52 6.97 4.78
N VAL A 91 2.08 5.92 5.49
CA VAL A 91 2.67 5.51 6.78
C VAL A 91 3.99 4.77 6.53
N SER A 92 5.05 5.25 7.17
CA SER A 92 6.44 5.15 6.71
C SER A 92 7.15 3.79 6.92
N GLY A 93 8.04 3.49 5.96
CA GLY A 93 9.25 2.67 6.09
C GLY A 93 10.21 2.98 4.93
N THR A 94 11.33 3.65 5.23
CA THR A 94 12.40 4.11 4.31
C THR A 94 13.02 2.96 3.50
N VAL A 95 13.34 3.07 2.19
CA VAL A 95 14.56 3.68 1.61
C VAL A 95 14.32 4.07 0.14
N ARG A 96 14.98 5.15 -0.33
CA ARG A 96 15.06 5.58 -1.73
C ARG A 96 16.07 4.75 -2.52
N GLU A 97 15.72 4.26 -3.70
CA GLU A 97 16.58 4.32 -4.90
C GLU A 97 15.79 4.19 -6.22
N ALA A 98 16.32 4.82 -7.26
CA ALA A 98 15.64 5.14 -8.51
C ALA A 98 15.34 3.89 -9.37
N GLY A 99 14.08 3.46 -9.40
CA GLY A 99 13.57 2.51 -10.39
C GLY A 99 13.28 3.17 -11.74
N PRO A 100 13.16 2.38 -12.82
CA PRO A 100 12.80 2.89 -14.16
C PRO A 100 11.49 3.68 -14.09
N ARG A 101 11.47 4.85 -14.74
CA ARG A 101 10.28 5.69 -14.86
C ARG A 101 9.27 4.98 -15.76
N TYR A 102 8.36 4.20 -15.18
CA TYR A 102 7.17 3.73 -15.87
C TYR A 102 6.28 4.94 -16.17
N ALA A 103 5.75 5.03 -17.39
CA ALA A 103 4.92 6.15 -17.82
C ALA A 103 3.77 6.38 -16.84
N ALA A 104 3.59 7.62 -16.40
CA ALA A 104 2.55 8.01 -15.47
C ALA A 104 1.17 7.66 -16.06
N GLY A 105 0.39 6.82 -15.36
CA GLY A 105 -1.06 6.77 -15.59
C GLY A 105 -1.81 5.48 -15.29
N GLU A 106 -1.20 4.29 -15.33
CA GLU A 106 -2.02 3.05 -15.40
C GLU A 106 -1.63 1.92 -14.45
N TYR A 107 -0.57 2.09 -13.66
CA TYR A 107 -0.04 1.00 -12.84
C TYR A 107 0.10 1.40 -11.37
N THR A 108 -0.30 0.49 -10.48
CA THR A 108 -0.11 0.64 -9.04
C THR A 108 1.09 -0.21 -8.60
N PRO A 109 2.12 0.41 -7.98
CA PRO A 109 3.29 -0.31 -7.50
C PRO A 109 2.97 -1.08 -6.23
N ILE A 110 3.38 -2.34 -6.17
CA ILE A 110 3.26 -3.18 -4.98
C ILE A 110 4.66 -3.50 -4.47
N ARG A 111 4.92 -3.17 -3.19
CA ARG A 111 6.21 -3.42 -2.57
C ARG A 111 6.36 -4.91 -2.25
N ALA A 112 7.46 -5.47 -2.70
CA ALA A 112 8.02 -6.74 -2.26
C ALA A 112 9.22 -6.44 -1.34
N ALA A 113 9.48 -7.27 -0.33
CA ALA A 113 10.52 -7.00 0.67
C ALA A 113 11.90 -6.65 0.05
N ASP A 114 12.49 -5.55 0.54
CA ASP A 114 13.80 -4.85 0.42
C ASP A 114 14.80 -5.11 -0.74
N THR A 115 14.65 -6.14 -1.57
CA THR A 115 15.57 -6.45 -2.69
C THR A 115 14.87 -6.85 -3.98
N MET A 116 13.55 -6.67 -4.05
CA MET A 116 12.75 -7.03 -5.20
C MET A 116 12.46 -5.84 -6.13
N PRO A 117 12.41 -6.05 -7.45
CA PRO A 117 11.83 -5.07 -8.37
C PRO A 117 10.38 -4.78 -7.98
N VAL A 118 9.98 -3.52 -8.13
CA VAL A 118 8.59 -3.09 -7.97
C VAL A 118 7.72 -3.86 -8.96
N LEU A 119 6.69 -4.56 -8.46
CA LEU A 119 5.67 -5.13 -9.32
C LEU A 119 4.66 -4.03 -9.64
N ALA A 120 4.56 -3.67 -10.91
CA ALA A 120 3.58 -2.70 -11.40
C ALA A 120 2.38 -3.47 -11.97
N LEU A 121 1.21 -3.33 -11.35
CA LEU A 121 -0.03 -3.96 -11.82
C LEU A 121 -1.00 -2.92 -12.36
N SER A 122 -1.77 -3.25 -13.40
CA SER A 122 -2.76 -2.35 -13.97
C SER A 122 -3.82 -1.98 -12.93
N SER A 123 -4.07 -0.69 -12.73
CA SER A 123 -5.15 -0.23 -11.82
C SER A 123 -6.54 -0.64 -12.33
N ALA A 124 -6.73 -0.71 -13.66
CA ALA A 124 -7.98 -1.18 -14.25
C ALA A 124 -8.24 -2.66 -13.94
N TRP A 125 -7.19 -3.48 -13.99
CA TRP A 125 -7.29 -4.88 -13.62
C TRP A 125 -7.56 -5.06 -12.12
N LEU A 126 -6.86 -4.32 -11.25
CA LEU A 126 -7.12 -4.35 -9.80
C LEU A 126 -8.57 -4.01 -9.48
N ASN A 127 -9.12 -2.96 -10.09
CA ASN A 127 -10.52 -2.58 -9.92
C ASN A 127 -11.49 -3.65 -10.41
N ALA A 128 -11.21 -4.29 -11.56
CA ALA A 128 -12.04 -5.35 -12.11
C ALA A 128 -12.10 -6.58 -11.20
N GLU A 129 -10.99 -6.91 -10.53
CA GLU A 129 -10.88 -8.01 -9.57
C GLU A 129 -11.33 -7.63 -8.15
N GLY A 130 -11.69 -6.37 -7.92
CA GLY A 130 -12.07 -5.85 -6.60
C GLY A 130 -10.90 -5.83 -5.60
N LEU A 131 -9.68 -5.62 -6.08
CA LEU A 131 -8.46 -5.61 -5.29
C LEU A 131 -8.02 -4.18 -4.95
N CYS A 132 -7.60 -3.97 -3.71
CA CYS A 132 -7.05 -2.70 -3.22
C CYS A 132 -5.53 -2.83 -3.15
N ALA A 133 -4.80 -2.03 -3.92
CA ALA A 133 -3.35 -2.15 -4.06
C ALA A 133 -2.61 -1.98 -2.72
N GLU A 134 -3.15 -1.14 -1.84
CA GLU A 134 -2.61 -0.85 -0.50
C GLU A 134 -2.72 -2.06 0.43
N ALA A 135 -3.61 -3.00 0.12
CA ALA A 135 -3.78 -4.26 0.84
C ALA A 135 -3.17 -5.45 0.08
N LEU A 136 -2.37 -5.20 -0.96
CA LEU A 136 -1.61 -6.24 -1.63
C LEU A 136 -0.16 -6.22 -1.16
N VAL A 137 0.37 -7.42 -0.90
CA VAL A 137 1.78 -7.61 -0.60
C VAL A 137 2.35 -8.73 -1.44
N VAL A 138 3.65 -8.66 -1.74
CA VAL A 138 4.36 -9.74 -2.41
C VAL A 138 5.20 -10.50 -1.40
N VAL A 139 4.92 -11.79 -1.24
CA VAL A 139 5.65 -12.72 -0.38
C VAL A 139 6.49 -13.64 -1.26
N THR A 140 7.70 -13.95 -0.81
CA THR A 140 8.54 -14.95 -1.51
C THR A 140 8.36 -16.28 -0.83
N ALA A 141 7.96 -17.29 -1.60
CA ALA A 141 7.83 -18.64 -1.09
C ALA A 141 9.20 -19.21 -0.70
N SER A 142 9.25 -19.87 0.45
CA SER A 142 10.42 -20.60 0.92
C SER A 142 9.98 -22.01 1.32
N GLY A 143 10.87 -22.98 1.09
CA GLY A 143 10.61 -24.40 1.32
C GLY A 143 9.74 -25.06 0.24
N ASP A 144 9.50 -26.36 0.40
CA ASP A 144 8.89 -27.25 -0.60
C ASP A 144 7.50 -27.76 -0.20
N SER A 145 6.94 -27.29 0.91
CA SER A 145 5.68 -27.83 1.45
C SER A 145 4.47 -27.66 0.53
N MET A 146 4.52 -26.68 -0.35
CA MET A 146 3.44 -26.40 -1.30
C MET A 146 3.82 -26.78 -2.74
N ALA A 147 4.95 -27.46 -2.95
CA ALA A 147 5.32 -27.94 -4.27
C ALA A 147 4.36 -29.04 -4.75
N PRO A 148 3.94 -29.06 -6.02
CA PRO A 148 4.43 -28.22 -7.14
C PRO A 148 3.65 -26.90 -7.33
N THR A 149 2.56 -26.70 -6.60
CA THR A 149 1.68 -25.52 -6.73
C THR A 149 2.43 -24.21 -6.46
N VAL A 150 3.20 -24.20 -5.38
CA VAL A 150 4.12 -23.12 -5.02
C VAL A 150 5.49 -23.73 -4.78
N ASN A 151 6.45 -23.34 -5.61
CA ASN A 151 7.84 -23.75 -5.47
C ASN A 151 8.61 -22.72 -4.66
N GLU A 152 9.71 -23.17 -4.05
CA GLU A 152 10.68 -22.27 -3.45
C GLU A 152 11.14 -21.19 -4.45
N GLY A 153 11.14 -19.94 -4.01
CA GLY A 153 11.50 -18.78 -4.82
C GLY A 153 10.36 -18.17 -5.63
N ASP A 154 9.20 -18.82 -5.73
CA ASP A 154 8.01 -18.23 -6.35
C ASP A 154 7.59 -16.93 -5.61
N ARG A 155 7.04 -15.97 -6.35
CA ARG A 155 6.50 -14.73 -5.79
C ARG A 155 5.00 -14.82 -5.70
N LEU A 156 4.47 -14.65 -4.49
CA LEU A 156 3.06 -14.77 -4.18
C LEU A 156 2.50 -13.37 -4.01
N LEU A 157 1.53 -12.99 -4.85
CA LEU A 157 0.72 -11.80 -4.60
C LEU A 157 -0.37 -12.16 -3.61
N VAL A 158 -0.40 -11.49 -2.47
CA VAL A 158 -1.27 -11.79 -1.34
C VAL A 158 -2.20 -10.61 -1.09
N ASP A 159 -3.50 -10.89 -1.05
CA ASP A 159 -4.54 -9.97 -0.61
C ASP A 159 -4.70 -10.07 0.91
N THR A 160 -4.24 -9.05 1.62
CA THR A 160 -4.26 -8.96 3.08
C THR A 160 -5.60 -8.46 3.62
N THR A 161 -6.63 -8.28 2.80
CA THR A 161 -8.00 -8.05 3.31
C THR A 161 -8.75 -9.36 3.53
N ARG A 162 -8.30 -10.44 2.90
CA ARG A 162 -8.98 -11.74 2.90
C ARG A 162 -8.42 -12.66 3.98
N HIS A 163 -8.93 -12.48 5.20
CA HIS A 163 -8.64 -13.34 6.34
C HIS A 163 -9.70 -14.43 6.55
N ASP A 164 -10.91 -14.21 6.03
CA ASP A 164 -12.00 -15.20 6.12
C ASP A 164 -11.70 -16.41 5.23
N ILE A 165 -11.54 -17.56 5.87
CA ILE A 165 -11.23 -18.83 5.21
C ILE A 165 -12.51 -19.37 4.56
N GLY A 166 -12.89 -18.84 3.40
CA GLY A 166 -14.10 -19.29 2.68
C GLY A 166 -13.90 -20.65 2.03
N ASP A 167 -13.28 -20.63 0.84
CA ASP A 167 -13.09 -21.78 -0.03
C ASP A 167 -11.69 -22.40 0.12
N ASP A 168 -11.51 -23.57 -0.50
CA ASP A 168 -10.19 -24.18 -0.74
C ASP A 168 -9.30 -23.23 -1.56
N ALA A 169 -8.34 -22.61 -0.88
CA ALA A 169 -7.38 -21.70 -1.49
C ALA A 169 -6.05 -21.72 -0.74
N VAL A 170 -5.03 -21.15 -1.38
CA VAL A 170 -3.72 -20.96 -0.76
C VAL A 170 -3.73 -19.64 0.02
N TYR A 171 -3.33 -19.69 1.27
CA TYR A 171 -3.16 -18.54 2.17
C TYR A 171 -1.72 -18.48 2.64
N VAL A 172 -1.30 -17.29 3.07
CA VAL A 172 -0.06 -17.13 3.84
C VAL A 172 -0.42 -17.09 5.31
N LEU A 173 0.13 -18.04 6.07
CA LEU A 173 0.05 -18.07 7.52
C LEU A 173 1.31 -17.48 8.13
N ARG A 174 1.19 -16.85 9.29
CA ARG A 174 2.34 -16.56 10.16
C ARG A 174 2.41 -17.61 11.26
N VAL A 175 3.49 -18.38 11.27
CA VAL A 175 3.76 -19.42 12.27
C VAL A 175 5.13 -19.14 12.87
N ASP A 176 5.19 -18.92 14.18
CA ASP A 176 6.42 -18.56 14.91
C ASP A 176 7.18 -17.38 14.28
N GLY A 177 6.43 -16.41 13.76
CA GLY A 177 6.98 -15.22 13.10
C GLY A 177 7.35 -15.43 11.62
N ALA A 178 7.44 -16.66 11.14
CA ALA A 178 7.75 -16.99 9.75
C ALA A 178 6.48 -17.05 8.88
N LEU A 179 6.59 -16.56 7.64
CA LEU A 179 5.50 -16.63 6.66
C LEU A 179 5.55 -17.96 5.91
N GLN A 180 4.44 -18.69 5.91
CA GLN A 180 4.34 -20.00 5.28
C GLN A 180 3.10 -20.07 4.40
N PRO A 181 3.22 -20.37 3.10
CA PRO A 181 2.07 -20.68 2.27
C PRO A 181 1.48 -22.03 2.70
N LYS A 182 0.16 -22.09 2.86
CA LYS A 182 -0.61 -23.31 3.15
C LYS A 182 -1.94 -23.30 2.41
N ARG A 183 -2.46 -24.48 2.08
CA ARG A 183 -3.82 -24.62 1.57
C ARG A 183 -4.79 -24.73 2.74
N LEU A 184 -5.76 -23.84 2.82
CA LEU A 184 -6.78 -23.87 3.86
C LEU A 184 -8.11 -24.33 3.27
N GLN A 185 -8.75 -25.30 3.92
CA GLN A 185 -10.02 -25.86 3.50
C GLN A 185 -10.95 -25.99 4.71
N ARG A 186 -12.07 -25.25 4.70
CA ARG A 186 -13.12 -25.43 5.72
C ARG A 186 -13.77 -26.79 5.60
N ASP A 187 -14.16 -27.36 6.73
CA ASP A 187 -15.03 -28.53 6.79
C ASP A 187 -16.43 -28.21 7.32
N TRP A 188 -17.31 -29.20 7.25
CA TRP A 188 -18.71 -29.08 7.68
C TRP A 188 -18.88 -28.94 9.20
N SER A 189 -17.85 -29.26 9.98
CA SER A 189 -17.87 -29.14 11.45
C SER A 189 -17.53 -27.73 11.93
N GLY A 190 -17.18 -26.83 11.01
CA GLY A 190 -16.69 -25.48 11.33
C GLY A 190 -15.20 -25.43 11.65
N GLY A 191 -14.47 -26.52 11.42
CA GLY A 191 -13.01 -26.57 11.48
C GLY A 191 -12.37 -26.20 10.15
N VAL A 192 -11.04 -26.14 10.14
CA VAL A 192 -10.22 -25.90 8.95
C VAL A 192 -9.12 -26.94 8.88
N TRP A 193 -8.93 -27.51 7.70
CA TRP A 193 -7.75 -28.27 7.35
C TRP A 193 -6.67 -27.33 6.82
N VAL A 194 -5.51 -27.35 7.47
CA VAL A 194 -4.27 -26.69 7.04
C VAL A 194 -3.44 -27.75 6.33
N ARG A 195 -3.33 -27.63 5.02
CA ARG A 195 -2.78 -28.67 4.14
C ARG A 195 -1.52 -28.19 3.42
N SER A 196 -0.69 -29.17 3.09
CA SER A 196 0.49 -29.00 2.26
C SER A 196 0.25 -29.74 0.95
N ASP A 197 0.53 -29.11 -0.19
CA ASP A 197 0.35 -29.78 -1.50
C ASP A 197 1.45 -30.83 -1.76
N SER A 198 2.55 -30.76 -1.01
CA SER A 198 3.59 -31.79 -0.98
C SER A 198 3.22 -32.92 -0.01
N LEU A 199 3.17 -34.15 -0.52
CA LEU A 199 2.87 -35.38 0.24
C LEU A 199 3.86 -35.71 1.37
N ARG A 200 4.94 -34.94 1.49
CA ARG A 200 5.96 -35.11 2.54
C ARG A 200 5.51 -34.58 3.89
N TYR A 201 4.47 -33.76 3.91
CA TYR A 201 3.98 -33.05 5.09
C TYR A 201 2.56 -33.51 5.42
N ALA A 202 2.29 -33.75 6.70
CA ALA A 202 0.97 -34.16 7.15
C ALA A 202 0.00 -32.97 7.21
N ASP A 203 -1.27 -33.24 6.87
CA ASP A 203 -2.36 -32.29 7.04
C ASP A 203 -2.66 -32.10 8.53
N GLN A 204 -3.04 -30.88 8.91
CA GLN A 204 -3.41 -30.54 10.28
C GLN A 204 -4.85 -30.05 10.31
N HIS A 205 -5.63 -30.53 11.28
CA HIS A 205 -6.98 -30.04 11.51
C HIS A 205 -6.99 -29.07 12.69
N VAL A 206 -7.53 -27.88 12.49
CA VAL A 206 -7.66 -26.85 13.53
C VAL A 206 -9.12 -26.45 13.70
N SER A 207 -9.56 -26.34 14.95
CA SER A 207 -10.92 -25.97 15.31
C SER A 207 -10.96 -25.19 16.62
N GLY A 208 -12.10 -24.56 16.93
CA GLY A 208 -12.33 -23.84 18.18
C GLY A 208 -11.26 -22.77 18.45
N ALA A 209 -10.66 -22.81 19.64
CA ALA A 209 -9.65 -21.84 20.05
C ALA A 209 -8.39 -21.85 19.18
N ALA A 210 -7.98 -23.01 18.65
CA ALA A 210 -6.81 -23.11 17.78
C ALA A 210 -7.07 -22.43 16.42
N LEU A 211 -8.28 -22.55 15.89
CA LEU A 211 -8.68 -21.85 14.67
C LEU A 211 -8.73 -20.33 14.90
N ALA A 212 -9.25 -19.88 16.04
CA ALA A 212 -9.28 -18.46 16.39
C ALA A 212 -7.87 -17.85 16.60
N ALA A 213 -6.88 -18.67 16.93
CA ALA A 213 -5.49 -18.26 17.11
C ALA A 213 -4.67 -18.30 15.81
N LEU A 214 -5.26 -18.74 14.69
CA LEU A 214 -4.55 -18.84 13.42
C LEU A 214 -4.26 -17.44 12.86
N ASP A 215 -2.98 -17.08 12.73
CA ASP A 215 -2.57 -15.81 12.13
C ASP A 215 -2.53 -15.95 10.60
N VAL A 216 -3.65 -15.62 9.97
CA VAL A 216 -3.80 -15.57 8.51
C VAL A 216 -3.37 -14.19 8.03
N VAL A 217 -2.27 -14.12 7.29
CA VAL A 217 -1.78 -12.85 6.70
C VAL A 217 -2.65 -12.41 5.53
N GLY A 218 -3.14 -13.37 4.74
CA GLY A 218 -4.03 -13.10 3.62
C GLY A 218 -4.09 -14.25 2.63
N ARG A 219 -4.91 -14.07 1.58
CA ARG A 219 -5.10 -15.06 0.52
C ARG A 219 -4.13 -14.83 -0.63
N VAL A 220 -3.49 -15.88 -1.12
CA VAL A 220 -2.70 -15.83 -2.35
C VAL A 220 -3.67 -15.73 -3.53
N ILE A 221 -3.52 -14.66 -4.32
CA ILE A 221 -4.34 -14.41 -5.52
C ILE A 221 -3.58 -14.67 -6.81
N TRP A 222 -2.25 -14.64 -6.77
CA TRP A 222 -1.41 -14.90 -7.94
C TRP A 222 -0.03 -15.45 -7.57
N ILE A 223 0.54 -16.26 -8.47
CA ILE A 223 1.87 -16.89 -8.31
C ILE A 223 2.72 -16.55 -9.54
N ALA A 224 3.86 -15.90 -9.31
CA ALA A 224 4.90 -15.65 -10.29
C ALA A 224 6.03 -16.67 -10.15
N ARG A 225 6.44 -17.26 -11.26
CA ARG A 225 7.64 -18.10 -11.33
C ARG A 225 8.63 -17.54 -12.33
N ARG A 226 9.89 -17.42 -11.91
CA ARG A 226 11.00 -17.17 -12.84
C ARG A 226 11.44 -18.49 -13.43
N VAL A 227 11.46 -18.59 -14.75
CA VAL A 227 11.92 -19.76 -15.52
C VAL A 227 13.28 -19.49 -16.16
#